data_AF-A0A1I3XUJ8-F1
#
_entry.id   AF-A0A1I3XUJ8-F1
#
_cell.length_a   1.000
_cell.length_b   1.000
_cell.length_c   1.000
_cell.angle_alpha   90.00
_cell.angle_beta   90.00
_cell.angle_gamma   90.00
#
_symmetry.space_group_name_H-M   'P 1'
#
loop_
_entity.id
_entity.type
_entity.pdbx_description
1 polymer ?
#
loop_
_entity_poly.entity_id
_entity_poly.type
_entity_poly.pdbx_seq_one_letter_code
_entity_poly.pdbx_strand_id
1 'polypeptide(L)'
;MKKKTYRMQRGIFSFSIIIISLIFWLFFNKYYPLLIERATVIQLPNIESKIFLVLAGSVTCCLFICWGIRNKCWKGLSFAISYYSITKRLRRQIKDARFEDEREFDNRLVRLPKIKIVFDDNRIRTTGKVLIQNSINFDKKLEDMRIDAALKGFVSERQYLSQDRDWYVYEFYSIGAQKQLEIKSAEKLIEWSNKTSDDYALRLDERATVPFHHMGLVGQTGSGKSFFIQMLVEQVLSKKGRS
;
A
#
# COMPACT_ATOMS: atom_id res chain seq x y z
N MET A 1 -8.76 8.17 25.50
CA MET A 1 -7.30 7.92 25.43
C MET A 1 -7.01 7.13 24.15
N LYS A 2 -6.09 7.56 23.27
CA LYS A 2 -5.79 6.82 22.01
C LYS A 2 -5.14 5.47 22.36
N LYS A 3 -5.85 4.36 22.11
CA LYS A 3 -5.32 3.01 22.35
C LYS A 3 -4.09 2.75 21.47
N LYS A 4 -3.07 2.09 22.03
CA LYS A 4 -1.81 1.78 21.34
C LYS A 4 -1.96 0.44 20.62
N THR A 5 -1.27 0.28 19.48
CA THR A 5 -1.15 -1.03 18.83
C THR A 5 0.07 -1.76 19.37
N TYR A 6 0.07 -3.09 19.31
CA TYR A 6 1.22 -3.91 19.71
C TYR A 6 2.53 -3.49 19.01
N ARG A 7 2.42 -3.08 17.74
CA ARG A 7 3.53 -2.53 16.96
C ARG A 7 4.09 -1.24 17.55
N MET A 8 3.22 -0.34 18.03
CA MET A 8 3.67 0.92 18.66
C MET A 8 4.41 0.64 19.97
N GLN A 9 3.94 -0.32 20.77
CA GLN A 9 4.63 -0.70 22.02
C GLN A 9 6.02 -1.28 21.75
N ARG A 10 6.15 -2.24 20.82
CA ARG A 10 7.45 -2.79 20.42
C ARG A 10 8.39 -1.70 19.91
N GLY A 11 7.88 -0.77 19.11
CA GLY A 11 8.65 0.38 18.63
C GLY A 11 9.17 1.25 19.78
N ILE A 12 8.30 1.62 20.73
CA ILE A 12 8.68 2.40 21.91
C ILE A 12 9.76 1.67 22.71
N PHE A 13 9.60 0.37 22.97
CA PHE A 13 10.57 -0.43 23.70
C PHE A 13 11.95 -0.45 23.02
N SER A 14 11.99 -0.67 21.71
CA SER A 14 13.25 -0.63 20.96
C SER A 14 13.89 0.76 20.98
N PHE A 15 13.10 1.85 20.88
CA PHE A 15 13.62 3.22 21.02
C PHE A 15 14.17 3.48 22.42
N SER A 16 13.49 3.01 23.47
CA SER A 16 13.97 3.13 24.85
C SER A 16 15.33 2.45 25.04
N ILE A 17 15.52 1.24 24.48
CA ILE A 17 16.81 0.52 24.55
C ILE A 17 17.93 1.32 23.87
N ILE A 18 17.66 1.90 22.70
CA ILE A 18 18.64 2.70 21.96
C ILE A 18 19.02 3.94 22.78
N ILE A 19 18.03 4.66 23.33
CA ILE A 19 18.26 5.86 24.13
C ILE A 19 19.07 5.54 25.39
N ILE A 20 18.70 4.48 26.12
CA ILE A 20 19.42 4.06 27.33
C ILE A 20 20.86 3.68 27.00
N SER A 21 21.09 2.96 25.91
CA SER A 21 22.44 2.60 25.45
C SER A 21 23.27 3.84 25.11
N LEU A 22 22.68 4.86 24.48
CA LEU A 22 23.36 6.12 24.18
C LEU A 22 23.68 6.93 25.44
N ILE A 23 22.78 6.94 26.42
CA ILE A 23 23.01 7.59 27.73
C ILE A 23 24.18 6.90 28.45
N PHE A 24 24.20 5.57 28.49
CA PHE A 24 25.33 4.84 29.08
C PHE A 24 26.63 5.08 28.34
N TRP A 25 26.62 5.11 27.01
CA TRP A 25 27.80 5.47 26.24
C TRP A 25 28.34 6.85 26.63
N LEU A 26 27.47 7.87 26.72
CA LEU A 26 27.87 9.22 27.16
C LEU A 26 28.42 9.24 28.59
N PHE A 27 27.79 8.50 29.50
CA PHE A 27 28.23 8.36 30.89
C PHE A 27 29.62 7.75 30.98
N PHE A 28 29.83 6.58 30.39
CA PHE A 28 31.11 5.87 30.44
C PHE A 28 32.22 6.54 29.63
N ASN A 29 31.88 7.29 28.58
CA ASN A 29 32.87 7.99 27.78
C ASN A 29 33.35 9.30 28.41
N LYS A 30 32.47 10.05 29.09
CA LYS A 30 32.77 11.40 29.58
C LYS A 30 32.85 11.51 31.10
N TYR A 31 31.94 10.90 31.83
CA TYR A 31 31.80 11.09 33.27
C TYR A 31 32.59 10.05 34.08
N TYR A 32 32.62 8.81 33.62
CA TYR A 32 33.36 7.72 34.26
C TYR A 32 34.88 7.99 34.40
N PRO A 33 35.62 8.46 33.37
CA PRO A 33 37.03 8.78 33.53
C PRO A 33 37.28 9.92 34.54
N LEU A 34 36.41 10.94 34.57
CA LEU A 34 36.47 12.05 35.55
C LEU A 34 36.23 11.58 36.99
N LEU A 35 35.39 10.54 37.17
CA LEU A 35 35.13 9.94 38.47
C LEU A 35 36.31 9.08 38.93
N ILE A 36 36.92 8.30 38.04
CA ILE A 36 38.13 7.52 38.35
C ILE A 36 39.28 8.42 38.79
N GLU A 37 39.49 9.54 38.08
CA GLU A 37 40.56 10.49 38.39
C GLU A 37 40.36 11.14 39.79
N ARG A 38 39.12 11.34 40.23
CA ARG A 38 38.78 11.91 41.55
C ARG A 38 38.70 10.88 42.67
N ALA A 39 38.39 9.63 42.37
CA ALA A 39 38.20 8.55 43.35
C ALA A 39 39.47 7.72 43.51
N THR A 40 40.49 8.28 44.16
CA THR A 40 41.82 7.63 44.33
C THR A 40 41.83 6.44 45.29
N VAL A 41 40.75 6.16 46.02
CA VAL A 41 40.67 5.12 47.07
C VAL A 41 40.14 3.78 46.55
N ILE A 42 39.46 3.75 45.40
CA ILE A 42 38.81 2.54 44.86
C ILE A 42 39.33 2.31 43.45
N GLN A 43 40.02 1.18 43.22
CA GLN A 43 40.42 0.75 41.89
C GLN A 43 39.17 0.29 41.11
N LEU A 44 38.50 1.24 40.45
CA LEU A 44 37.40 0.96 39.55
C LEU A 44 37.93 0.35 38.24
N PRO A 45 37.30 -0.70 37.69
CA PRO A 45 37.75 -1.35 36.47
C PRO A 45 37.58 -0.42 35.25
N ASN A 46 38.51 -0.45 34.30
CA ASN A 46 38.35 0.31 33.07
C ASN A 46 37.27 -0.36 32.19
N ILE A 47 36.22 0.39 31.83
CA ILE A 47 35.10 -0.11 31.04
C ILE A 47 35.18 0.52 29.65
N GLU A 48 35.24 -0.31 28.60
CA GLU A 48 35.20 0.17 27.22
C GLU A 48 33.81 0.69 26.85
N SER A 49 33.69 2.02 26.71
CA SER A 49 32.43 2.68 26.35
C SER A 49 31.86 2.24 24.99
N LYS A 50 32.71 1.76 24.07
CA LYS A 50 32.33 1.30 22.72
C LYS A 50 31.30 0.16 22.72
N ILE A 51 31.25 -0.66 23.77
CA ILE A 51 30.30 -1.78 23.89
C ILE A 51 28.84 -1.29 23.79
N PHE A 52 28.52 -0.15 24.39
CA PHE A 52 27.17 0.43 24.36
C PHE A 52 26.79 0.94 22.96
N LEU A 53 27.76 1.45 22.18
CA LEU A 53 27.54 1.83 20.78
C LEU A 53 27.28 0.61 19.90
N VAL A 54 28.04 -0.47 20.10
CA VAL A 54 27.83 -1.73 19.37
C VAL A 54 26.42 -2.28 19.65
N LEU A 55 25.98 -2.25 20.90
CA LEU A 55 24.62 -2.67 21.27
C LEU A 55 23.55 -1.81 20.57
N ALA A 56 23.66 -0.48 20.65
CA ALA A 56 22.72 0.43 19.98
C ALA A 56 22.70 0.23 18.45
N GLY A 57 23.88 0.04 17.85
CA GLY A 57 24.05 -0.27 16.44
C GLY A 57 23.40 -1.59 16.04
N SER A 58 23.56 -2.64 16.84
CA SER A 58 22.97 -3.96 16.58
C SER A 58 21.44 -3.93 16.57
N VAL A 59 20.81 -3.25 17.55
CA VAL A 59 19.36 -3.09 17.65
C VAL A 59 18.85 -2.30 16.44
N THR A 60 19.54 -1.22 16.06
CA THR A 60 19.20 -0.40 14.91
C THR A 60 19.28 -1.21 13.61
N CYS A 61 20.34 -1.99 13.43
CA CYS A 61 20.51 -2.88 12.28
C CYS A 61 19.37 -3.92 12.20
N CYS A 62 19.03 -4.57 13.31
CA CYS A 62 17.91 -5.51 13.39
C CYS A 62 16.58 -4.85 12.99
N LEU A 63 16.33 -3.60 13.43
CA LEU A 63 15.13 -2.85 13.04
C LEU A 63 15.10 -2.56 11.54
N PHE A 64 16.24 -2.17 10.95
CA PHE A 64 16.34 -1.94 9.51
C PHE A 64 16.12 -3.21 8.69
N ILE A 65 16.72 -4.33 9.11
CA ILE A 65 16.53 -5.65 8.46
C ILE A 65 15.05 -6.06 8.54
N CYS A 66 14.45 -6.02 9.73
CA CYS A 66 13.04 -6.34 9.92
C CYS A 66 12.12 -5.43 9.10
N TRP A 67 12.45 -4.14 9.00
CA TRP A 67 11.72 -3.20 8.17
C TRP A 67 11.86 -3.54 6.68
N GLY A 68 13.07 -3.88 6.23
CA GLY A 68 13.35 -4.24 4.84
C GLY A 68 12.62 -5.49 4.39
N ILE A 69 12.66 -6.56 5.19
CA ILE A 69 11.94 -7.81 4.91
C ILE A 69 10.44 -7.55 4.83
N ARG A 70 9.87 -6.84 5.80
CA ARG A 70 8.42 -6.59 5.86
C ARG A 70 7.92 -5.74 4.68
N ASN A 71 8.70 -4.75 4.26
CA ASN A 71 8.31 -3.86 3.16
C ASN A 71 8.79 -4.37 1.79
N LYS A 72 9.25 -5.63 1.72
CA LYS A 72 9.69 -6.29 0.48
C LYS A 72 10.80 -5.50 -0.24
N CYS A 73 11.84 -5.07 0.48
CA CYS A 73 12.98 -4.34 -0.10
C CYS A 73 13.64 -5.05 -1.29
N TRP A 74 13.54 -6.38 -1.38
CA TRP A 74 14.00 -7.15 -2.54
C TRP A 74 13.30 -6.78 -3.86
N LYS A 75 12.16 -6.08 -3.82
CA LYS A 75 11.48 -5.52 -5.00
C LYS A 75 11.95 -4.10 -5.36
N GLY A 76 12.95 -3.56 -4.64
CA GLY A 76 13.53 -2.24 -4.83
C GLY A 76 13.20 -1.25 -3.69
N LEU A 77 14.11 -0.30 -3.44
CA LEU A 77 13.97 0.70 -2.36
C LEU A 77 12.73 1.59 -2.55
N SER A 78 12.54 2.08 -3.78
CA SER A 78 11.36 2.86 -4.17
C SER A 78 10.05 2.09 -3.93
N PHE A 79 10.05 0.77 -4.20
CA PHE A 79 8.90 -0.09 -3.92
C PHE A 79 8.61 -0.13 -2.41
N ALA A 80 9.64 -0.38 -1.61
CA ALA A 80 9.49 -0.53 -0.17
C ALA A 80 8.97 0.75 0.51
N ILE A 81 9.42 1.92 0.06
CA ILE A 81 8.96 3.22 0.59
C ILE A 81 7.49 3.45 0.23
N SER A 82 7.10 3.23 -1.03
CA SER A 82 5.70 3.38 -1.47
C SER A 82 4.77 2.39 -0.77
N TYR A 83 5.17 1.12 -0.71
CA TYR A 83 4.46 0.06 0.01
C TYR A 83 4.26 0.40 1.49
N TYR A 84 5.33 0.87 2.14
CA TYR A 84 5.30 1.32 3.53
C TYR A 84 4.35 2.50 3.74
N SER A 85 4.41 3.50 2.86
CA SER A 85 3.57 4.71 2.93
C SER A 85 2.08 4.36 2.83
N ILE A 86 1.70 3.56 1.82
CA ILE A 86 0.31 3.13 1.61
C ILE A 86 -0.16 2.30 2.82
N THR A 87 0.63 1.31 3.23
CA THR A 87 0.29 0.46 4.40
C THR A 87 0.13 1.29 5.67
N LYS A 88 0.99 2.29 5.90
CA LYS A 88 0.91 3.18 7.07
C LYS A 88 -0.37 4.02 7.05
N ARG A 89 -0.78 4.53 5.88
CA ARG A 89 -2.01 5.31 5.71
C ARG A 89 -3.25 4.45 5.91
N LEU A 90 -3.31 3.28 5.27
CA LEU A 90 -4.40 2.32 5.44
C LEU A 90 -4.58 1.94 6.91
N ARG A 91 -3.51 1.57 7.61
CA ARG A 91 -3.58 1.25 9.05
C ARG A 91 -4.04 2.42 9.90
N ARG A 92 -3.65 3.65 9.53
CA ARG A 92 -4.10 4.85 10.23
C ARG A 92 -5.60 5.06 10.04
N GLN A 93 -6.09 4.98 8.80
CA GLN A 93 -7.51 5.14 8.50
C GLN A 93 -8.37 4.04 9.11
N ILE A 94 -7.95 2.78 9.04
CA ILE A 94 -8.65 1.68 9.71
C ILE A 94 -8.68 1.88 11.23
N LYS A 95 -7.60 2.37 11.83
CA LYS A 95 -7.60 2.70 13.26
C LYS A 95 -8.54 3.86 13.58
N ASP A 96 -8.55 4.89 12.73
CA ASP A 96 -9.36 6.10 12.93
C ASP A 96 -10.86 5.82 12.68
N ALA A 97 -11.20 4.89 11.78
CA ALA A 97 -12.54 4.41 11.48
C ALA A 97 -13.14 3.50 12.59
N ARG A 98 -12.47 3.39 13.75
CA ARG A 98 -12.89 2.60 14.90
C ARG A 98 -13.37 1.20 14.52
N PHE A 99 -12.54 0.46 13.79
CA PHE A 99 -12.58 -1.01 13.78
C PHE A 99 -12.10 -1.57 15.14
N GLU A 100 -12.50 -0.92 16.24
CA GLU A 100 -12.25 -1.41 17.60
C GLU A 100 -13.26 -2.52 17.84
N ASP A 101 -12.76 -3.69 18.22
CA ASP A 101 -13.60 -4.76 18.72
C ASP A 101 -14.09 -4.31 20.11
N GLU A 102 -15.36 -3.90 20.21
CA GLU A 102 -15.94 -3.38 21.44
C GLU A 102 -16.01 -4.44 22.56
N ARG A 103 -15.69 -5.70 22.25
CA ARG A 103 -15.84 -6.86 23.14
C ARG A 103 -14.54 -7.37 23.77
N GLU A 104 -13.37 -6.80 23.46
CA GLU A 104 -12.14 -7.17 24.19
C GLU A 104 -12.15 -6.49 25.58
N PHE A 105 -12.46 -7.29 26.61
CA PHE A 105 -12.45 -6.93 28.04
C PHE A 105 -11.10 -6.34 28.53
N ASP A 106 -10.02 -6.44 27.73
CA ASP A 106 -8.71 -5.85 28.01
C ASP A 106 -8.43 -4.64 27.08
N ASN A 107 -8.93 -3.47 27.51
CA ASN A 107 -9.05 -2.24 26.72
C ASN A 107 -7.73 -1.51 26.37
N ARG A 108 -6.56 -2.15 26.52
CA ARG A 108 -5.24 -1.48 26.37
C ARG A 108 -4.66 -1.55 24.96
N LEU A 109 -5.01 -2.56 24.17
CA LEU A 109 -4.41 -2.83 22.85
C LEU A 109 -5.47 -3.03 21.77
N VAL A 110 -5.24 -2.45 20.58
CA VAL A 110 -6.12 -2.65 19.40
C VAL A 110 -5.48 -3.63 18.42
N ARG A 111 -6.19 -4.70 18.10
CA ARG A 111 -5.86 -5.59 16.97
C ARG A 111 -6.42 -4.99 15.68
N LEU A 112 -5.54 -4.76 14.71
CA LEU A 112 -5.92 -4.30 13.38
C LEU A 112 -5.99 -5.50 12.42
N PRO A 113 -6.92 -5.50 11.44
CA PRO A 113 -6.99 -6.55 10.43
C PRO A 113 -5.68 -6.65 9.64
N LYS A 114 -5.39 -7.85 9.12
CA LYS A 114 -4.24 -8.04 8.24
C LYS A 114 -4.50 -7.30 6.93
N ILE A 115 -3.49 -6.58 6.45
CA ILE A 115 -3.54 -5.83 5.19
C ILE A 115 -2.44 -6.37 4.29
N LYS A 116 -2.80 -6.77 3.07
CA LYS A 116 -1.89 -7.17 2.01
C LYS A 116 -2.08 -6.20 0.84
N ILE A 117 -0.99 -5.81 0.20
CA ILE A 117 -1.02 -5.02 -1.03
C ILE A 117 -0.27 -5.82 -2.07
N VAL A 118 -0.89 -6.01 -3.23
CA VAL A 118 -0.35 -6.72 -4.39
C VAL A 118 -0.45 -5.77 -5.56
N PHE A 119 0.66 -5.57 -6.27
CA PHE A 119 0.66 -4.86 -7.55
C PHE A 119 0.69 -5.93 -8.65
N ASP A 120 -0.03 -5.70 -9.74
CA ASP A 120 -0.06 -6.64 -10.87
C ASP A 120 1.32 -6.69 -11.54
N ASP A 121 1.94 -5.51 -11.72
CA ASP A 121 3.34 -5.38 -12.11
C ASP A 121 4.14 -4.62 -11.03
N ASN A 122 5.21 -5.25 -10.54
CA ASN A 122 6.10 -4.68 -9.53
C ASN A 122 6.97 -3.51 -10.07
N ARG A 123 7.17 -3.41 -11.38
CA ARG A 123 7.97 -2.37 -12.05
C ARG A 123 7.11 -1.16 -12.39
N ILE A 124 6.03 -1.38 -13.14
CA ILE A 124 5.17 -0.31 -13.67
C ILE A 124 4.24 0.25 -12.59
N ARG A 125 3.75 -0.60 -11.67
CA ARG A 125 2.96 -0.21 -10.48
C ARG A 125 1.77 0.68 -10.82
N THR A 126 1.12 0.43 -11.95
CA THR A 126 -0.06 1.16 -12.42
C THR A 126 -1.35 0.58 -11.86
N THR A 127 -1.41 -0.72 -11.59
CA THR A 127 -2.60 -1.41 -11.08
C THR A 127 -2.23 -2.37 -9.96
N GLY A 128 -3.21 -2.68 -9.11
CA GLY A 128 -3.05 -3.65 -8.05
C GLY A 128 -4.29 -3.81 -7.20
N LYS A 129 -4.15 -4.58 -6.12
CA LYS A 129 -5.21 -4.89 -5.17
C LYS A 129 -4.73 -4.71 -3.73
N VAL A 130 -5.58 -4.12 -2.90
CA VAL A 130 -5.46 -4.15 -1.44
C VAL A 130 -6.41 -5.21 -0.91
N LEU A 131 -5.89 -6.15 -0.12
CA LEU A 131 -6.68 -7.14 0.58
C LEU A 131 -6.67 -6.82 2.07
N ILE A 132 -7.85 -6.62 2.65
CA ILE A 132 -8.05 -6.40 4.07
C ILE A 132 -8.80 -7.61 4.62
N GLN A 133 -8.23 -8.23 5.65
CA GLN A 133 -8.85 -9.40 6.26
C GLN A 133 -10.21 -9.04 6.83
N ASN A 134 -11.23 -9.79 6.41
CA ASN A 134 -12.59 -9.63 6.87
C ASN A 134 -12.82 -10.34 8.20
N SER A 135 -13.82 -9.87 8.94
CA SER A 135 -14.43 -10.56 10.07
C SER A 135 -15.86 -10.05 10.21
N ILE A 136 -16.73 -10.81 10.87
CA ILE A 136 -18.15 -10.43 11.07
C ILE A 136 -18.29 -9.01 11.66
N ASN A 137 -17.38 -8.62 12.56
CA ASN A 137 -17.38 -7.28 13.18
C ASN A 137 -16.94 -6.16 12.23
N PHE A 138 -16.22 -6.51 11.16
CA PHE A 138 -15.62 -5.57 10.23
C PHE A 138 -16.34 -5.52 8.88
N ASP A 139 -17.18 -6.50 8.58
CA ASP A 139 -17.83 -6.70 7.28
C ASP A 139 -18.51 -5.43 6.75
N LYS A 140 -19.56 -4.95 7.43
CA LYS A 140 -20.25 -3.69 7.09
C LYS A 140 -19.34 -2.47 7.04
N LYS A 141 -18.38 -2.40 7.97
CA LYS A 141 -17.45 -1.26 8.06
C LYS A 141 -16.47 -1.26 6.88
N LEU A 142 -16.04 -2.42 6.40
CA LEU A 142 -15.17 -2.55 5.23
C LEU A 142 -15.98 -2.28 3.96
N GLU A 143 -17.21 -2.74 3.88
CA GLU A 143 -18.15 -2.45 2.79
C GLU A 143 -18.28 -0.95 2.54
N ASP A 144 -18.53 -0.16 3.59
CA ASP A 144 -18.70 1.30 3.48
C ASP A 144 -17.38 2.10 3.38
N MET A 145 -16.23 1.44 3.57
CA MET A 145 -14.94 2.13 3.68
C MET A 145 -14.37 2.51 2.31
N ARG A 146 -14.24 3.82 2.08
CA ARG A 146 -13.50 4.37 0.93
C ARG A 146 -12.00 4.46 1.21
N ILE A 147 -11.19 3.68 0.49
CA ILE A 147 -9.74 3.63 0.69
C ILE A 147 -8.93 4.61 -0.18
N ASP A 148 -9.58 5.34 -1.08
CA ASP A 148 -8.94 6.29 -2.02
C ASP A 148 -8.00 7.26 -1.29
N ALA A 149 -8.43 7.77 -0.13
CA ALA A 149 -7.65 8.69 0.68
C ALA A 149 -6.35 8.07 1.24
N ALA A 150 -6.32 6.75 1.47
CA ALA A 150 -5.10 6.05 1.88
C ALA A 150 -4.18 5.72 0.69
N LEU A 151 -4.75 5.55 -0.49
CA LEU A 151 -4.08 5.10 -1.71
C LEU A 151 -3.38 6.21 -2.52
N LYS A 152 -3.08 7.39 -1.94
CA LYS A 152 -2.47 8.57 -2.59
C LYS A 152 -1.74 8.27 -3.92
N GLY A 153 -2.29 8.78 -5.02
CA GLY A 153 -1.78 8.55 -6.38
C GLY A 153 -2.52 7.44 -7.14
N PHE A 154 -3.43 6.73 -6.46
CA PHE A 154 -4.28 5.70 -7.02
C PHE A 154 -5.75 5.94 -6.70
N VAL A 155 -6.63 5.39 -7.53
CA VAL A 155 -8.10 5.41 -7.40
C VAL A 155 -8.57 3.98 -7.24
N SER A 156 -9.48 3.74 -6.29
CA SER A 156 -10.16 2.46 -6.11
C SER A 156 -11.26 2.33 -7.17
N GLU A 157 -11.20 1.28 -7.99
CA GLU A 157 -12.17 1.03 -9.06
C GLU A 157 -13.26 0.07 -8.61
N ARG A 158 -12.85 -1.06 -8.01
CA ARG A 158 -13.74 -2.16 -7.64
C ARG A 158 -13.48 -2.58 -6.23
N GLN A 159 -14.56 -2.93 -5.55
CA GLN A 159 -14.53 -3.48 -4.21
C GLN A 159 -15.45 -4.69 -4.16
N TYR A 160 -14.93 -5.81 -3.65
CA TYR A 160 -15.69 -7.04 -3.51
C TYR A 160 -15.11 -7.92 -2.42
N LEU A 161 -15.90 -8.92 -2.02
CA LEU A 161 -15.49 -9.93 -1.08
C LEU A 161 -14.87 -11.12 -1.84
N SER A 162 -13.76 -11.67 -1.32
CA SER A 162 -13.12 -12.85 -1.90
C SER A 162 -14.05 -14.07 -1.88
N GLN A 163 -13.76 -15.07 -2.71
CA GLN A 163 -14.58 -16.29 -2.82
C GLN A 163 -14.73 -17.02 -1.48
N ASP A 164 -13.67 -17.07 -0.69
CA ASP A 164 -13.62 -17.63 0.67
C ASP A 164 -14.23 -16.71 1.74
N ARG A 165 -14.59 -15.48 1.37
CA ARG A 165 -15.16 -14.44 2.25
C ARG A 165 -14.25 -13.92 3.37
N ASP A 166 -13.00 -14.35 3.37
CA ASP A 166 -12.01 -13.97 4.37
C ASP A 166 -11.32 -12.63 4.08
N TRP A 167 -11.48 -12.08 2.88
CA TRP A 167 -10.80 -10.85 2.44
C TRP A 167 -11.73 -9.91 1.69
N TYR A 168 -11.79 -8.65 2.11
CA TYR A 168 -12.25 -7.58 1.24
C TYR A 168 -11.12 -7.16 0.30
N VAL A 169 -11.40 -7.21 -0.99
CA VAL A 169 -10.48 -6.89 -2.08
C VAL A 169 -10.88 -5.55 -2.67
N TYR A 170 -9.93 -4.63 -2.71
CA TYR A 170 -10.07 -3.33 -3.35
C TYR A 170 -9.07 -3.24 -4.50
N GLU A 171 -9.58 -3.23 -5.72
CA GLU A 171 -8.77 -3.07 -6.92
C GLU A 171 -8.54 -1.58 -7.18
N PHE A 172 -7.31 -1.21 -7.47
CA PHE A 172 -6.93 0.18 -7.66
C PHE A 172 -6.04 0.36 -8.88
N TYR A 173 -6.03 1.59 -9.39
CA TYR A 173 -5.17 2.00 -10.48
C TYR A 173 -4.60 3.40 -10.31
N SER A 174 -3.48 3.69 -10.95
CA SER A 174 -2.80 4.97 -10.82
C SER A 174 -3.58 6.08 -11.52
N ILE A 175 -3.66 7.26 -10.89
CA ILE A 175 -4.34 8.43 -11.48
C ILE A 175 -3.74 8.78 -12.85
N GLY A 176 -2.42 8.61 -13.01
CA GLY A 176 -1.75 8.84 -14.29
C GLY A 176 -2.10 7.84 -15.41
N ALA A 177 -2.75 6.72 -15.08
CA ALA A 177 -3.30 5.80 -16.08
C ALA A 177 -4.68 6.23 -16.58
N GLN A 178 -5.34 7.19 -15.92
CA GLN A 178 -6.59 7.81 -16.37
C GLN A 178 -6.31 8.85 -17.46
N LYS A 179 -5.48 8.50 -18.44
CA LYS A 179 -5.30 9.34 -19.62
C LYS A 179 -6.46 9.09 -20.55
N GLN A 180 -7.24 10.14 -20.81
CA GLN A 180 -8.22 10.12 -21.88
C GLN A 180 -7.51 9.74 -23.17
N LEU A 181 -8.03 8.71 -23.85
CA LEU A 181 -7.48 8.23 -25.08
C LEU A 181 -7.69 9.29 -26.17
N GLU A 182 -6.62 9.97 -26.57
CA GLU A 182 -6.64 10.92 -27.68
C GLU A 182 -6.24 10.23 -28.97
N ILE A 183 -7.23 9.85 -29.77
CA ILE A 183 -7.00 9.30 -31.11
C ILE A 183 -7.15 10.43 -32.12
N LYS A 184 -6.06 10.75 -32.82
CA LYS A 184 -5.99 11.88 -33.75
C LYS A 184 -6.25 11.50 -35.21
N SER A 185 -6.38 10.21 -35.52
CA SER A 185 -6.65 9.72 -36.89
C SER A 185 -7.34 8.37 -36.89
N ALA A 186 -8.11 8.09 -37.94
CA ALA A 186 -8.78 6.80 -38.14
C ALA A 186 -7.79 5.63 -38.20
N GLU A 187 -6.63 5.79 -38.84
CA GLU A 187 -5.58 4.75 -38.88
C GLU A 187 -5.10 4.34 -37.48
N LYS A 188 -4.91 5.33 -36.59
CA LYS A 188 -4.53 5.07 -35.20
C LYS A 188 -5.65 4.42 -34.40
N LEU A 189 -6.92 4.71 -34.72
CA LEU A 189 -8.06 4.03 -34.12
C LEU A 189 -8.03 2.54 -34.45
N ILE A 190 -7.78 2.20 -35.71
CA ILE A 190 -7.71 0.82 -36.20
C ILE A 190 -6.55 0.08 -35.55
N GLU A 191 -5.36 0.68 -35.52
CA GLU A 191 -4.19 0.10 -34.86
C GLU A 191 -4.45 -0.14 -33.36
N TRP A 192 -5.04 0.85 -32.69
CA TRP A 192 -5.37 0.75 -31.27
C TRP A 192 -6.43 -0.33 -30.99
N SER A 193 -7.46 -0.42 -31.82
CA SER A 193 -8.53 -1.41 -31.73
C SER A 193 -7.97 -2.83 -31.85
N ASN A 194 -7.15 -3.08 -32.87
CA ASN A 194 -6.62 -4.40 -33.20
C ASN A 194 -5.53 -4.91 -32.24
N LYS A 195 -5.03 -4.08 -31.33
CA LYS A 195 -3.95 -4.44 -30.40
C LYS A 195 -4.33 -5.52 -29.38
N THR A 196 -5.60 -5.58 -28.96
CA THR A 196 -6.08 -6.52 -27.93
C THR A 196 -7.47 -7.07 -28.20
N SER A 197 -8.14 -6.63 -29.26
CA SER A 197 -9.46 -7.13 -29.62
C SER A 197 -9.36 -8.10 -30.79
N ASP A 198 -10.01 -9.26 -30.64
CA ASP A 198 -10.25 -10.21 -31.73
C ASP A 198 -11.35 -9.69 -32.65
N ASP A 199 -11.68 -10.38 -33.75
CA ASP A 199 -12.73 -9.94 -34.68
C ASP A 199 -14.12 -9.81 -34.02
N TYR A 200 -14.33 -10.41 -32.84
CA TYR A 200 -15.61 -10.48 -32.14
C TYR A 200 -15.68 -9.68 -30.84
N ALA A 201 -14.70 -8.80 -30.55
CA ALA A 201 -14.72 -7.99 -29.34
C ALA A 201 -14.43 -6.50 -29.61
N LEU A 202 -15.15 -5.57 -29.02
CA LEU A 202 -14.89 -4.13 -29.19
C LEU A 202 -13.96 -3.65 -28.10
N ARG A 203 -12.98 -2.81 -28.46
CA ARG A 203 -12.11 -2.18 -27.49
C ARG A 203 -12.70 -0.81 -27.10
N LEU A 204 -12.99 -0.64 -25.81
CA LEU A 204 -13.59 0.58 -25.28
C LEU A 204 -12.54 1.49 -24.62
N ASP A 205 -11.54 0.90 -23.99
CA ASP A 205 -10.41 1.61 -23.38
C ASP A 205 -9.17 0.70 -23.35
N GLU A 206 -8.04 1.19 -22.87
CA GLU A 206 -6.79 0.43 -22.74
C GLU A 206 -6.96 -0.88 -21.96
N ARG A 207 -7.98 -0.95 -21.09
CA ARG A 207 -8.25 -2.07 -20.17
C ARG A 207 -9.57 -2.80 -20.41
N ALA A 208 -10.46 -2.25 -21.23
CA ALA A 208 -11.80 -2.75 -21.40
C ALA A 208 -12.01 -3.20 -22.84
N THR A 209 -12.13 -4.51 -23.02
CA THR A 209 -12.57 -5.13 -24.26
C THR A 209 -13.85 -5.90 -23.96
N VAL A 210 -14.89 -5.66 -24.75
CA VAL A 210 -16.22 -6.27 -24.55
C VAL A 210 -16.56 -7.15 -25.74
N PRO A 211 -17.15 -8.34 -25.55
CA PRO A 211 -17.66 -9.13 -26.65
C PRO A 211 -18.69 -8.35 -27.49
N PHE A 212 -18.72 -8.63 -28.79
CA PHE A 212 -19.66 -8.04 -29.74
C PHE A 212 -21.04 -8.68 -29.60
N HIS A 213 -21.72 -8.36 -28.50
CA HIS A 213 -23.10 -8.75 -28.24
C HIS A 213 -23.92 -7.52 -27.84
N HIS A 214 -25.24 -7.60 -28.02
CA HIS A 214 -26.23 -6.51 -27.91
C HIS A 214 -25.81 -5.36 -26.97
N MET A 215 -25.64 -4.16 -27.54
CA MET A 215 -25.24 -2.95 -26.82
C MET A 215 -26.42 -1.97 -26.72
N GLY A 216 -26.75 -1.55 -25.50
CA GLY A 216 -27.68 -0.45 -25.25
C GLY A 216 -26.91 0.83 -24.94
N LEU A 217 -27.16 1.90 -25.71
CA LEU A 217 -26.55 3.21 -25.50
C LEU A 217 -27.61 4.22 -25.05
N VAL A 218 -27.52 4.70 -23.81
CA VAL A 218 -28.44 5.68 -23.24
C VAL A 218 -27.64 6.88 -22.72
N GLY A 219 -28.15 8.09 -22.93
CA GLY A 219 -27.54 9.31 -22.42
C GLY A 219 -28.28 10.57 -22.87
N GLN A 220 -28.05 11.70 -22.20
CA GLN A 220 -28.68 13.00 -22.52
C GLN A 220 -28.13 13.61 -23.83
N THR A 221 -28.88 14.49 -24.48
CA THR A 221 -28.41 15.26 -25.66
C THR A 221 -27.09 15.96 -25.35
N GLY A 222 -26.13 15.90 -26.28
CA GLY A 222 -24.79 16.48 -26.10
C GLY A 222 -23.78 15.59 -25.37
N SER A 223 -24.17 14.40 -24.89
CA SER A 223 -23.26 13.49 -24.15
C SER A 223 -22.24 12.73 -25.02
N GLY A 224 -22.11 13.06 -26.31
CA GLY A 224 -21.14 12.42 -27.22
C GLY A 224 -21.54 11.05 -27.79
N LYS A 225 -22.81 10.61 -27.67
CA LYS A 225 -23.28 9.32 -28.20
C LYS A 225 -22.99 9.10 -29.68
N SER A 226 -23.16 10.14 -30.51
CA SER A 226 -22.91 10.03 -31.96
C SER A 226 -21.44 9.76 -32.27
N PHE A 227 -20.52 10.43 -31.57
CA PHE A 227 -19.08 10.18 -31.70
C PHE A 227 -18.70 8.78 -31.22
N PHE A 228 -19.32 8.31 -30.13
CA PHE A 228 -19.10 6.96 -29.64
C PHE A 228 -19.58 5.91 -30.65
N ILE A 229 -20.77 6.07 -31.23
CA ILE A 229 -21.28 5.18 -32.29
C ILE A 229 -20.35 5.20 -33.50
N GLN A 230 -19.92 6.38 -33.95
CA GLN A 230 -19.01 6.50 -35.08
C GLN A 230 -17.70 5.74 -34.84
N MET A 231 -17.12 5.89 -33.64
CA MET A 231 -15.93 5.15 -33.22
C MET A 231 -16.17 3.63 -33.27
N LEU A 232 -17.31 3.14 -32.75
CA LEU A 232 -17.63 1.71 -32.79
C LEU A 232 -17.81 1.21 -34.22
N VAL A 233 -18.47 1.99 -35.09
CA VAL A 233 -18.65 1.64 -36.51
C VAL A 233 -17.30 1.53 -37.21
N GLU A 234 -16.40 2.48 -37.00
CA GLU A 234 -15.04 2.43 -37.58
C GLU A 234 -14.25 1.21 -37.07
N GLN A 235 -14.36 0.87 -35.78
CA GLN A 235 -13.75 -0.36 -35.25
C GLN A 235 -14.30 -1.62 -35.93
N VAL A 236 -15.63 -1.73 -36.11
CA VAL A 236 -16.27 -2.88 -36.76
C VAL A 236 -15.85 -2.99 -38.22
N LEU A 237 -15.90 -1.88 -38.98
CA LEU A 237 -15.49 -1.86 -40.38
C LEU A 237 -14.01 -2.23 -40.59
N SER A 238 -13.17 -1.92 -39.59
CA SER A 238 -11.74 -2.20 -39.66
C SER A 238 -11.36 -3.65 -39.40
N LYS A 239 -12.26 -4.44 -38.80
CA LYS A 239 -12.05 -5.85 -38.54
C LYS A 239 -12.25 -6.62 -39.83
N LYS A 240 -11.15 -7.11 -40.38
CA LYS A 240 -11.20 -8.01 -41.52
C LYS A 240 -11.70 -9.34 -41.01
N GLY A 241 -12.99 -9.62 -41.21
CA GLY A 241 -13.54 -10.95 -40.96
C GLY A 241 -12.72 -11.97 -41.72
N ARG A 242 -11.76 -12.60 -41.05
CA ARG A 242 -11.09 -13.78 -41.58
C ARG A 242 -12.06 -14.92 -41.34
N SER A 243 -12.92 -15.17 -42.32
CA SER A 243 -13.58 -16.47 -42.50
C SER A 243 -12.52 -17.53 -42.79
#